data_AF-A0A238J7G9-F1
#
_entry.id   AF-A0A238J7G9-F1
#
_cell.length_a   1.000
_cell.length_b   1.000
_cell.length_c   1.000
_cell.angle_alpha   90.00
_cell.angle_beta   90.00
_cell.angle_gamma   90.00
#
_symmetry.space_group_name_H-M   'P 1'
#
loop_
_entity.id
_entity.type
_entity.pdbx_description
1 polymer ?
#
loop_
_entity_poly.entity_id
_entity_poly.type
_entity_poly.pdbx_seq_one_letter_code
_entity_poly.pdbx_strand_id
1 'polypeptide(L)'
;MRRWLPFLILLLGACDAAGPGFRGIPGIEREYDGSRFTLRHNGDVVEAIRTSPEWLPKFPDVSAKAAHLAHMETGCDPVWVDGDESMMRVGLKCEGRKAPKRPRKRRTIFCEIGDLWQSGESISGYMTCG
;
A
#
# COMPACT_ATOMS: atom_id res chain seq x y z
N MET A 1 -18.32 -29.41 12.89
CA MET A 1 -17.14 -29.15 12.03
C MET A 1 -17.50 -28.69 10.61
N ARG A 2 -18.43 -29.34 9.90
CA ARG A 2 -18.82 -28.94 8.52
C ARG A 2 -19.56 -27.59 8.37
N ARG A 3 -20.13 -27.06 9.46
CA ARG A 3 -20.83 -25.76 9.50
C ARG A 3 -19.91 -24.53 9.51
N TRP A 4 -18.62 -24.70 9.82
CA TRP A 4 -17.66 -23.58 9.88
C TRP A 4 -16.91 -23.38 8.56
N LEU A 5 -17.01 -24.34 7.64
CA LEU A 5 -16.41 -24.29 6.31
C LEU A 5 -16.87 -23.06 5.48
N PRO A 6 -18.16 -22.68 5.43
CA PRO A 6 -18.56 -21.48 4.68
C PRO A 6 -18.04 -20.19 5.31
N PHE A 7 -17.90 -20.14 6.64
CA PHE A 7 -17.34 -18.98 7.34
C PHE A 7 -15.84 -18.82 7.06
N LEU A 8 -15.11 -19.94 6.98
CA LEU A 8 -13.70 -19.94 6.56
C LEU A 8 -13.53 -19.45 5.12
N ILE A 9 -14.38 -19.91 4.19
CA ILE A 9 -14.30 -19.51 2.76
C ILE A 9 -14.53 -18.01 2.59
N LEU A 10 -15.46 -17.41 3.35
CA LEU A 10 -15.71 -15.97 3.32
C LEU A 10 -14.50 -15.14 3.80
N LEU A 11 -13.66 -15.68 4.68
CA LEU A 11 -12.44 -15.01 5.16
C LEU A 11 -11.31 -14.99 4.11
N LEU A 12 -11.27 -15.95 3.17
CA LEU A 12 -10.20 -16.01 2.16
C LEU A 12 -10.31 -14.91 1.07
N GLY A 13 -11.51 -14.39 0.80
CA GLY A 13 -11.71 -13.36 -0.23
C GLY A 13 -11.26 -11.94 0.16
N ALA A 14 -10.83 -11.73 1.41
CA ALA A 14 -10.54 -10.41 1.95
C ALA A 14 -9.06 -9.98 1.83
N CYS A 15 -8.14 -10.89 1.49
CA CYS A 15 -6.70 -10.58 1.49
C CYS A 15 -6.26 -9.60 0.41
N ASP A 16 -7.03 -9.42 -0.67
CA ASP A 16 -6.71 -8.52 -1.78
C ASP A 16 -7.70 -7.34 -1.91
N ALA A 17 -8.25 -6.91 -0.77
CA ALA A 17 -9.22 -5.83 -0.70
C ALA A 17 -8.63 -4.50 -1.20
N ALA A 18 -9.39 -3.79 -2.03
CA ALA A 18 -9.00 -2.49 -2.55
C ALA A 18 -8.86 -1.44 -1.45
N GLY A 19 -7.88 -0.54 -1.59
CA GLY A 19 -7.71 0.57 -0.66
C GLY A 19 -8.90 1.53 -0.66
N PRO A 20 -9.02 2.44 0.33
CA PRO A 20 -10.17 3.35 0.47
C PRO A 20 -10.52 4.16 -0.78
N GLY A 21 -9.53 4.54 -1.58
CA GLY A 21 -9.71 5.28 -2.83
C GLY A 21 -9.96 4.43 -4.08
N PHE A 22 -9.97 3.09 -3.95
CA PHE A 22 -10.11 2.14 -5.05
C PHE A 22 -11.28 1.16 -4.85
N ARG A 23 -12.10 1.37 -3.82
CA ARG A 23 -13.27 0.53 -3.54
C ARG A 23 -14.24 0.54 -4.72
N GLY A 24 -14.74 -0.64 -5.07
CA GLY A 24 -15.68 -0.83 -6.18
C GLY A 24 -15.03 -0.82 -7.57
N ILE A 25 -13.73 -0.56 -7.67
CA ILE A 25 -12.99 -0.66 -8.93
C ILE A 25 -12.55 -2.11 -9.14
N PRO A 26 -12.93 -2.76 -10.25
CA PRO A 26 -12.49 -4.11 -10.54
C PRO A 26 -10.97 -4.15 -10.68
N GLY A 27 -10.35 -5.16 -10.06
CA GLY A 27 -8.92 -5.41 -10.17
C GLY A 27 -8.59 -6.18 -11.44
N ILE A 28 -7.46 -5.86 -12.05
CA ILE A 28 -6.91 -6.56 -13.23
C ILE A 28 -5.61 -7.22 -12.80
N GLU A 29 -5.51 -8.53 -12.96
CA GLU A 29 -4.27 -9.26 -12.66
C GLU A 29 -3.27 -9.15 -13.81
N ARG A 30 -2.03 -8.84 -13.45
CA ARG A 30 -0.86 -8.80 -14.34
C ARG A 30 0.33 -9.43 -13.65
N GLU A 31 1.16 -10.08 -14.44
CA GLU A 31 2.40 -10.69 -13.98
C GLU A 31 3.57 -10.07 -14.73
N TYR A 32 4.64 -9.77 -14.01
CA TYR A 32 5.87 -9.29 -14.59
C TYR A 32 7.04 -9.76 -13.75
N ASP A 33 8.05 -10.36 -14.41
CA ASP A 33 9.28 -10.81 -13.78
C ASP A 33 9.04 -11.68 -12.52
N GLY A 34 8.13 -12.66 -12.66
CA GLY A 34 7.76 -13.62 -11.61
C GLY A 34 6.89 -13.06 -10.47
N SER A 35 6.55 -11.76 -10.51
CA SER A 35 5.69 -11.13 -9.50
C SER A 35 4.31 -10.83 -10.09
N ARG A 36 3.25 -11.26 -9.40
CA ARG A 36 1.85 -11.02 -9.79
C ARG A 36 1.25 -9.88 -8.98
N PHE A 37 0.53 -9.01 -9.67
CA PHE A 37 -0.14 -7.83 -9.11
C PHE A 37 -1.58 -7.74 -9.56
N THR A 38 -2.45 -7.31 -8.66
CA THR A 38 -3.80 -6.83 -8.95
C THR A 38 -3.76 -5.31 -9.07
N LEU A 39 -4.00 -4.81 -10.26
CA LEU A 39 -4.00 -3.38 -10.59
C LEU A 39 -5.43 -2.83 -10.54
N ARG A 40 -5.61 -1.65 -9.93
CA ARG A 40 -6.86 -0.89 -9.96
C ARG A 40 -6.58 0.54 -10.37
N HIS A 41 -7.24 1.00 -11.41
CA HIS A 41 -7.01 2.33 -11.98
C HIS A 41 -8.06 3.33 -11.49
N ASN A 42 -7.62 4.44 -10.90
CA ASN A 42 -8.48 5.57 -10.52
C ASN A 42 -7.86 6.89 -10.97
N GLY A 43 -8.34 7.41 -12.10
CA GLY A 43 -7.92 8.71 -12.63
C GLY A 43 -6.48 8.69 -13.19
N ASP A 44 -5.54 9.26 -12.45
CA ASP A 44 -4.10 9.27 -12.78
C ASP A 44 -3.29 8.50 -11.73
N VAL A 45 -3.94 7.67 -10.92
CA VAL A 45 -3.28 6.81 -9.92
C VAL A 45 -3.71 5.37 -10.12
N VAL A 46 -2.75 4.46 -10.11
CA VAL A 46 -2.98 3.00 -10.09
C VAL A 46 -2.61 2.46 -8.73
N GLU A 47 -3.51 1.71 -8.09
CA GLU A 47 -3.18 0.84 -6.96
C GLU A 47 -2.70 -0.50 -7.50
N ALA A 48 -1.54 -0.95 -7.04
CA ALA A 48 -0.94 -2.23 -7.38
C ALA A 48 -0.74 -3.04 -6.11
N ILE A 49 -1.57 -4.08 -5.92
CA ILE A 49 -1.44 -5.02 -4.81
C ILE A 49 -0.71 -6.25 -5.31
N ARG A 50 0.44 -6.59 -4.72
CA ARG A 50 1.17 -7.81 -5.04
C ARG A 50 0.44 -9.01 -4.44
N THR A 51 0.05 -9.96 -5.28
CA THR A 51 -0.69 -11.18 -4.88
C THR A 51 0.16 -12.45 -4.96
N SER A 52 1.38 -12.37 -5.49
CA SER A 52 2.36 -13.46 -5.42
C SER A 52 3.26 -13.34 -4.20
N PRO A 53 3.64 -14.44 -3.53
CA PRO A 53 4.71 -14.42 -2.53
C PRO A 53 6.08 -14.19 -3.20
N GLU A 54 6.97 -13.47 -2.51
CA GLU A 54 8.36 -13.24 -2.93
C GLU A 54 9.23 -13.24 -1.67
N TRP A 55 10.45 -13.77 -1.75
CA TRP A 55 11.34 -13.90 -0.59
C TRP A 55 12.09 -12.59 -0.33
N LEU A 56 11.80 -11.96 0.81
CA LEU A 56 12.43 -10.70 1.27
C LEU A 56 12.59 -9.66 0.15
N PRO A 57 11.49 -9.29 -0.54
CA PRO A 57 11.57 -8.32 -1.61
C PRO A 57 12.00 -6.96 -1.07
N LYS A 58 12.85 -6.25 -1.81
CA LYS A 58 13.18 -4.86 -1.51
C LYS A 58 12.19 -3.94 -2.21
N PHE A 59 11.71 -2.92 -1.51
CA PHE A 59 10.78 -1.95 -2.09
C PHE A 59 11.19 -1.38 -3.46
N PRO A 60 12.44 -0.94 -3.71
CA PRO A 60 12.82 -0.40 -5.02
C PRO A 60 12.56 -1.39 -6.17
N ASP A 61 12.86 -2.66 -5.97
CA ASP A 61 12.73 -3.69 -7.00
C ASP A 61 11.25 -3.97 -7.32
N VAL A 62 10.41 -4.17 -6.29
CA VAL A 62 8.97 -4.42 -6.47
C VAL A 62 8.25 -3.18 -7.00
N SER A 63 8.63 -1.99 -6.50
CA SER A 63 8.04 -0.73 -6.95
C SER A 63 8.31 -0.45 -8.43
N ALA A 64 9.47 -0.86 -8.95
CA ALA A 64 9.79 -0.77 -10.37
C ALA A 64 8.91 -1.70 -11.21
N LYS A 65 8.68 -2.95 -10.75
CA LYS A 65 7.75 -3.90 -11.39
C LYS A 65 6.32 -3.34 -11.43
N ALA A 66 5.85 -2.78 -10.31
CA ALA A 66 4.53 -2.16 -10.22
C ALA A 66 4.40 -0.93 -11.14
N ALA A 67 5.42 -0.07 -11.20
CA ALA A 67 5.46 1.09 -12.09
C ALA A 67 5.44 0.66 -13.57
N HIS A 68 6.22 -0.36 -13.93
CA HIS A 68 6.24 -0.92 -15.28
C HIS A 68 4.86 -1.46 -15.67
N LEU A 69 4.24 -2.27 -14.81
CA LEU A 69 2.90 -2.78 -15.07
C LEU A 69 1.84 -1.68 -15.18
N ALA A 70 1.91 -0.63 -14.35
CA ALA A 70 1.01 0.51 -14.45
C ALA A 70 1.21 1.29 -15.77
N HIS A 71 2.46 1.44 -16.23
CA HIS A 71 2.74 2.02 -17.55
C HIS A 71 2.16 1.16 -18.67
N MET A 72 2.38 -0.16 -18.64
CA MET A 72 1.88 -1.07 -19.66
C MET A 72 0.35 -1.10 -19.72
N GLU A 73 -0.33 -1.00 -18.57
CA GLU A 73 -1.79 -1.04 -18.50
C GLU A 73 -2.45 0.29 -18.92
N THR A 74 -1.77 1.43 -18.71
CA THR A 74 -2.38 2.76 -18.95
C THR A 74 -1.80 3.53 -20.13
N GLY A 75 -0.59 3.19 -20.59
CA GLY A 75 0.20 3.97 -21.54
C GLY A 75 0.78 5.27 -20.98
N CYS A 76 0.56 5.59 -19.70
CA CYS A 76 1.01 6.83 -19.08
C CYS A 76 2.35 6.67 -18.36
N ASP A 77 3.09 7.77 -18.19
CA ASP A 77 4.42 7.74 -17.55
C ASP A 77 4.30 7.67 -16.02
N PRO A 78 4.90 6.67 -15.35
CA PRO A 78 4.99 6.66 -13.88
C PRO A 78 5.91 7.77 -13.36
N VAL A 79 5.39 8.61 -12.46
CA VAL A 79 6.17 9.72 -11.87
C VAL A 79 6.58 9.48 -10.42
N TRP A 80 5.84 8.65 -9.70
CA TRP A 80 6.18 8.24 -8.34
C TRP A 80 5.49 6.94 -7.98
N VAL A 81 6.13 6.20 -7.08
CA VAL A 81 5.54 5.05 -6.39
C VAL A 81 5.62 5.29 -4.89
N ASP A 82 4.52 5.01 -4.18
CA ASP A 82 4.40 5.20 -2.74
C ASP A 82 3.59 4.05 -2.12
N GLY A 83 3.96 3.61 -0.92
CA GLY A 83 3.36 2.44 -0.27
C GLY A 83 4.42 1.55 0.37
N ASP A 84 4.17 0.25 0.36
CA ASP A 84 5.06 -0.82 0.83
C ASP A 84 5.22 -1.92 -0.23
N GLU A 85 5.97 -2.99 0.05
CA GLU A 85 6.25 -4.08 -0.88
C GLU A 85 5.03 -4.94 -1.24
N SER A 86 3.91 -4.77 -0.54
CA SER A 86 2.67 -5.53 -0.75
C SER A 86 1.61 -4.68 -1.46
N MET A 87 1.47 -3.41 -1.10
CA MET A 87 0.56 -2.49 -1.75
C MET A 87 1.25 -1.17 -2.11
N MET A 88 1.18 -0.85 -3.39
CA MET A 88 1.76 0.35 -3.97
C MET A 88 0.70 1.20 -4.63
N ARG A 89 0.93 2.51 -4.63
CA ARG A 89 0.23 3.48 -5.45
C ARG A 89 1.21 4.08 -6.43
N VAL A 90 0.88 4.03 -7.69
CA VAL A 90 1.66 4.59 -8.79
C VAL A 90 0.95 5.84 -9.29
N GLY A 91 1.59 6.99 -9.16
CA GLY A 91 1.13 8.22 -9.79
C GLY A 91 1.59 8.28 -11.24
N LEU A 92 0.68 8.60 -12.13
CA LEU A 92 0.91 8.62 -13.57
C LEU A 92 0.83 10.06 -14.11
N LYS A 93 1.63 10.33 -15.14
CA LYS A 93 1.50 11.53 -15.97
C LYS A 93 1.01 11.09 -17.34
N CYS A 94 -0.27 11.31 -17.57
CA CYS A 94 -0.87 11.11 -18.87
C CYS A 94 -0.81 12.41 -19.69
N GLU A 95 -0.84 12.31 -21.02
CA GLU A 95 -0.72 13.45 -21.92
C GLU A 95 -1.73 14.56 -21.60
N GLY A 96 -1.24 15.81 -21.57
CA GLY A 96 -2.05 17.00 -21.30
C GLY A 96 -2.48 17.17 -19.84
N ARG A 97 -2.24 16.20 -18.95
CA ARG A 97 -2.65 16.26 -17.54
C ARG A 97 -1.45 16.49 -16.61
N LYS A 98 -1.71 17.23 -15.53
CA LYS A 98 -0.71 17.42 -14.47
C LYS A 98 -0.65 16.16 -13.63
N ALA A 99 0.57 15.65 -13.41
CA ALA A 99 0.78 14.49 -12.58
C ALA A 99 0.19 14.69 -11.16
N PRO A 100 -0.42 13.66 -10.56
CA PRO A 100 -1.01 13.75 -9.23
C PRO A 100 0.09 14.02 -8.19
N LYS A 101 -0.27 14.75 -7.13
CA LYS A 101 0.68 15.00 -6.04
C LYS A 101 0.99 13.68 -5.33
N ARG A 102 2.28 13.42 -5.09
CA ARG A 102 2.71 12.30 -4.24
C ARG A 102 2.08 12.45 -2.85
N PRO A 103 1.52 11.37 -2.26
CA PRO A 103 1.06 11.40 -0.88
C PRO A 103 2.15 11.92 0.04
N ARG A 104 1.82 12.87 0.93
CA ARG A 104 2.79 13.36 1.91
C ARG A 104 2.95 12.28 2.98
N LYS A 105 4.19 11.83 3.22
CA LYS A 105 4.49 11.05 4.42
C LYS A 105 4.04 11.85 5.63
N ARG A 106 3.29 11.23 6.54
CA ARG A 106 3.02 11.86 7.85
C ARG A 106 4.37 12.17 8.49
N ARG A 107 4.49 13.35 9.09
CA ARG A 107 5.69 13.66 9.88
C ARG A 107 5.70 12.67 11.06
N THR A 108 6.72 11.82 11.12
CA THR A 108 7.03 11.09 12.33
C THR A 108 7.56 12.11 13.32
N ILE A 109 6.89 12.24 14.46
CA ILE A 109 7.34 13.08 15.56
C ILE A 109 7.98 12.14 16.57
N PHE A 110 9.19 12.48 17.03
CA PHE A 110 9.85 11.69 18.06
C PHE A 110 9.43 12.23 19.42
N CYS A 111 8.89 11.35 20.26
CA CYS A 111 8.46 11.71 21.59
C CYS A 111 9.38 11.08 22.63
N GLU A 112 9.95 11.92 23.49
CA GLU A 112 10.70 11.50 24.67
C GLU A 112 9.82 11.63 25.91
N ILE A 113 9.86 10.63 26.78
CA ILE A 113 9.18 10.65 28.06
C ILE A 113 10.18 11.18 29.11
N GLY A 114 9.89 12.37 29.64
CA GLY A 114 10.65 13.01 30.71
C GLY A 114 9.97 12.83 32.08
N ASP A 115 10.78 12.92 33.13
CA ASP A 115 10.38 12.83 34.54
C ASP A 115 9.42 11.68 34.85
N LEU A 116 9.86 10.46 34.50
CA LEU A 116 9.20 9.23 34.87
C LEU A 116 9.22 9.06 36.39
N TRP A 117 8.04 9.04 36.99
CA TRP A 117 7.83 8.71 38.38
C TRP A 117 6.78 7.62 38.54
N GLN A 118 7.02 6.72 39.49
CA GLN A 118 6.15 5.59 39.79
C GLN A 118 5.62 5.69 41.22
N SER A 119 4.31 5.52 41.38
CA SER A 119 3.68 5.32 42.69
C SER A 119 2.75 4.12 42.64
N GLY A 120 3.11 3.07 43.38
CA GLY A 120 2.43 1.79 43.33
C GLY A 120 2.48 1.21 41.91
N GLU A 121 1.30 0.92 41.36
CA GLU A 121 1.14 0.38 40.00
C GLU A 121 1.01 1.46 38.92
N SER A 122 1.00 2.74 39.28
CA SER A 122 0.89 3.84 38.31
C SER A 122 2.25 4.44 37.98
N ILE A 123 2.51 4.63 36.68
CA ILE A 123 3.65 5.38 36.16
C ILE A 123 3.12 6.67 35.53
N SER A 124 3.79 7.79 35.80
CA SER A 124 3.45 9.11 35.28
C SER A 124 4.73 9.84 34.85
N GLY A 125 4.59 10.73 33.87
CA GLY A 125 5.67 11.56 33.32
C GLY A 125 5.08 12.49 32.27
N TYR A 126 5.88 13.35 31.66
CA TYR A 126 5.44 14.17 30.53
C TYR A 126 6.08 13.69 29.23
N MET A 127 5.34 13.84 28.13
CA MET A 127 5.87 13.60 26.78
C MET A 127 6.25 14.93 26.15
N THR A 128 7.50 15.04 25.72
CA THR A 128 7.96 16.11 24.82
C THR A 128 8.11 15.53 23.43
N CYS A 129 7.50 16.17 22.42
CA CYS A 129 7.49 15.68 21.06
C CYS A 129 8.08 16.75 20.13
N GLY A 130 9.10 16.38 19.34
CA GLY A 130 9.85 17.25 18.42
C GLY A 130 9.93 16.72 16.99
#